data_AF-A0A7L1JA65-F1
#
_entry.id   AF-A0A7L1JA65-F1
#
_cell.length_a   1.000
_cell.length_b   1.000
_cell.length_c   1.000
_cell.angle_alpha   90.00
_cell.angle_beta   90.00
_cell.angle_gamma   90.00
#
_symmetry.space_group_name_H-M   'P 1'
#
loop_
_entity.id
_entity.type
_entity.pdbx_description
1 polymer ?
#
loop_
_entity_poly.entity_id
_entity_poly.type
_entity_poly.pdbx_seq_one_letter_code
_entity_poly.pdbx_strand_id
1 'polypeptide(L)'
;YRQTINISAAIMCQFCKPPQLEATKGCTECKSSFCNECFKLYHPWGTQKAQHEPTPPTLTFRPKGLMCPEHKEEVTHYCKTCQRLVCQLCRVRRAHTGHKITPVLSAYQALREKLTKSLAYILSSQDTVQTQIAELEETVKHTEV
;
A
#
# COMPACT_ATOMS: atom_id res chain seq x y z
N TYR A 1 -4.39 -16.61 2.20
CA TYR A 1 -3.58 -17.61 2.92
C TYR A 1 -2.72 -16.85 3.92
N ARG A 2 -3.17 -16.75 5.17
CA ARG A 2 -2.42 -16.06 6.24
C ARG A 2 -1.29 -17.00 6.64
N GLN A 3 -0.07 -16.73 6.19
CA GLN A 3 1.11 -17.35 6.80
C GLN A 3 1.32 -16.66 8.15
N THR A 4 0.58 -17.12 9.16
CA THR A 4 1.04 -17.03 10.54
C THR A 4 2.21 -18.00 10.65
N ILE A 5 3.42 -17.50 10.37
CA ILE A 5 4.62 -18.24 10.71
C ILE A 5 4.64 -18.30 12.24
N ASN A 6 4.28 -19.47 12.75
CA ASN A 6 4.37 -19.83 14.15
C ASN A 6 5.86 -19.99 14.47
N ILE A 7 6.53 -18.89 14.82
CA ILE A 7 7.87 -18.94 15.40
C ILE A 7 7.70 -18.57 16.87
N SER A 8 7.80 -19.59 17.72
CA SER A 8 8.06 -19.48 19.15
C SER A 8 9.49 -18.98 19.40
N ALA A 9 9.86 -17.84 18.82
CA ALA A 9 11.09 -17.12 19.14
C ALA A 9 10.71 -15.74 19.63
N ALA A 10 11.20 -15.39 20.82
CA ALA A 10 11.01 -14.07 21.39
C ALA A 10 11.60 -13.02 20.44
N ILE A 11 10.82 -11.98 20.14
CA ILE A 11 11.27 -10.84 19.35
C ILE A 11 12.12 -9.97 20.28
N MET A 12 13.38 -9.75 19.96
CA MET A 12 14.32 -9.02 20.82
C MET A 12 14.25 -7.50 20.60
N CYS A 13 14.56 -6.73 21.64
CA CYS A 13 14.73 -5.28 21.54
C CYS A 13 15.97 -4.94 20.71
N GLN A 14 15.79 -4.04 19.74
CA GLN A 14 16.86 -3.65 18.82
C GLN A 14 17.80 -2.55 19.36
N PHE A 15 17.47 -1.96 20.51
CA PHE A 15 18.15 -0.77 21.03
C PHE A 15 18.76 -0.95 22.42
N CYS A 16 18.62 -2.14 23.03
CA CYS A 16 19.27 -2.43 24.31
C CYS A 16 20.78 -2.48 24.13
N LYS A 17 21.51 -1.92 25.10
CA LYS A 17 22.91 -2.33 25.31
C LYS A 17 22.90 -3.79 25.79
N PRO A 18 23.90 -4.62 25.43
CA PRO A 18 23.98 -6.00 25.92
C PRO A 18 23.92 -6.06 27.45
N PRO A 19 23.18 -7.01 28.04
CA PRO A 19 22.38 -8.06 27.37
C PRO A 19 21.08 -7.53 26.74
N GLN A 20 20.71 -8.07 25.57
CA GLN A 20 19.45 -7.70 24.93
C GLN A 20 18.25 -8.25 25.70
N LEU A 21 17.25 -7.40 25.90
CA LEU A 21 15.96 -7.78 26.49
C LEU A 21 14.95 -8.12 25.41
N GLU A 22 13.96 -8.94 25.75
CA GLU A 22 12.81 -9.18 24.89
C GLU A 22 12.04 -7.88 24.64
N ALA A 23 11.58 -7.71 23.40
CA ALA A 23 10.72 -6.60 23.04
C ALA A 23 9.33 -6.82 23.61
N THR A 24 8.76 -5.75 24.16
CA THR A 24 7.38 -5.74 24.67
C THR A 24 6.49 -4.80 23.88
N LYS A 25 7.09 -3.93 23.04
CA LYS A 25 6.39 -2.96 22.19
C LYS A 25 7.02 -2.91 20.80
N GLY A 26 6.19 -2.77 19.78
CA GLY A 26 6.53 -2.39 18.43
C GLY A 26 6.03 -0.99 18.10
N CYS A 27 6.59 -0.37 17.06
CA CYS A 27 6.11 0.90 16.52
C CYS A 27 6.12 0.82 14.99
N THR A 28 4.95 0.98 14.35
CA THR A 28 4.80 0.84 12.89
C THR A 28 5.46 1.98 12.13
N GLU A 29 5.49 3.17 12.72
CA GLU A 29 6.11 4.36 12.15
C GLU A 29 7.65 4.26 12.24
N CYS A 30 8.18 3.81 13.38
CA CYS A 30 9.62 3.58 13.56
C CYS A 30 10.11 2.29 12.90
N LYS A 31 9.20 1.36 12.58
CA LYS A 31 9.49 0.02 12.06
C LYS A 31 10.48 -0.76 12.92
N SER A 32 10.28 -0.71 14.23
CA SER A 32 11.22 -1.32 15.18
C SER A 32 10.55 -1.88 16.43
N SER A 33 11.22 -2.84 17.05
CA SER A 33 10.81 -3.52 18.28
C SER A 33 11.66 -3.05 19.46
N PHE A 34 11.01 -2.74 20.58
CA PHE A 34 11.60 -2.13 21.77
C PHE A 34 11.18 -2.92 23.02
N CYS A 35 12.09 -3.02 24.00
CA CYS A 35 11.68 -3.27 25.37
C CYS A 35 10.96 -2.02 25.93
N ASN A 36 10.35 -2.13 27.11
CA ASN A 36 9.56 -1.05 27.68
C ASN A 36 10.39 0.22 27.93
N GLU A 37 11.64 0.09 28.37
CA GLU A 37 12.53 1.21 28.64
C GLU A 37 12.99 1.91 27.37
N CYS A 38 13.51 1.16 26.39
CA CYS A 38 13.92 1.71 25.10
C CYS A 38 12.76 2.38 24.36
N PHE A 39 11.53 1.86 24.51
CA PHE A 39 10.35 2.50 23.92
C PHE A 39 10.11 3.91 24.50
N LYS A 40 10.15 4.05 25.83
CA LYS A 40 9.98 5.35 26.51
C LYS A 40 11.08 6.35 26.16
N LEU A 41 12.31 5.86 26.02
CA LEU A 41 13.46 6.68 25.60
C LEU A 41 13.31 7.19 24.16
N TYR A 42 12.80 6.36 23.25
CA TYR A 42 12.57 6.72 21.85
C TYR A 42 11.28 7.52 21.60
N HIS A 43 10.29 7.40 22.50
CA HIS A 43 8.99 8.09 22.40
C HIS A 43 8.74 8.93 23.68
N PRO A 44 9.59 9.92 23.99
CA PRO A 44 9.46 10.73 25.20
C PRO A 44 8.24 11.66 25.10
N TRP A 45 7.51 11.79 26.22
CA TRP A 45 6.28 12.59 26.30
C TRP A 45 6.49 14.03 25.81
N GLY A 46 5.49 14.56 25.09
CA GLY A 46 5.55 15.90 24.52
C GLY A 46 6.30 16.03 23.19
N THR A 47 6.83 14.93 22.63
CA THR A 47 7.44 14.93 21.29
C THR A 47 6.48 14.39 20.22
N GLN A 48 6.78 14.68 18.94
CA GLN A 48 6.02 14.10 17.82
C GLN A 48 6.04 12.57 17.85
N LYS A 49 7.16 11.96 18.30
CA LYS A 49 7.26 10.50 18.44
C LYS A 49 6.35 9.95 19.54
N ALA A 50 6.02 10.70 20.58
CA ALA A 50 5.05 10.24 21.59
C ALA A 50 3.64 10.01 21.02
N GLN A 51 3.33 10.55 19.84
CA GLN A 51 2.06 10.31 19.15
C GLN A 51 2.02 8.96 18.42
N HIS A 52 3.14 8.25 18.29
CA HIS A 52 3.18 6.94 17.66
C HIS A 52 2.47 5.91 18.56
N GLU A 53 1.60 5.10 17.97
CA GLU A 53 0.80 4.13 18.72
C GLU A 53 1.62 2.86 18.98
N PRO A 54 1.76 2.42 20.25
CA PRO A 54 2.43 1.16 20.56
C PRO A 54 1.64 -0.03 19.99
N THR A 55 2.34 -0.91 19.28
CA THR A 55 1.79 -2.17 18.75
C THR A 55 2.48 -3.37 19.43
N PRO A 56 1.96 -4.60 19.30
CA PRO A 56 2.72 -5.79 19.67
C PRO A 56 4.04 -5.87 18.86
N PRO A 57 5.14 -6.37 19.45
CA PRO A 57 6.35 -6.66 18.71
C PRO A 57 6.07 -7.55 17.50
N THR A 58 6.61 -7.18 16.34
CA THR A 58 6.47 -7.93 15.10
C THR A 58 7.77 -7.88 14.32
N LEU A 59 8.09 -8.95 13.60
CA LEU A 59 9.19 -8.94 12.63
C LEU A 59 8.80 -8.20 11.34
N THR A 60 7.52 -7.87 11.18
CA THR A 60 6.97 -7.21 9.99
C THR A 60 6.16 -5.98 10.38
N PHE A 61 6.80 -4.81 10.30
CA PHE A 61 6.15 -3.52 10.51
C PHE A 61 5.49 -3.05 9.22
N ARG A 62 4.24 -3.47 9.02
CA ARG A 62 3.41 -2.94 7.93
C ARG A 62 2.65 -1.73 8.45
N PRO A 63 2.54 -0.63 7.66
CA PRO A 63 1.63 0.46 7.98
C PRO A 63 0.25 -0.12 8.29
N LYS A 64 -0.48 0.47 9.25
CA LYS A 64 -1.88 0.09 9.50
C LYS A 64 -2.61 0.09 8.17
N GLY A 65 -3.14 -1.07 7.78
CA GLY A 65 -3.85 -1.22 6.52
C GLY A 65 -5.08 -0.32 6.49
N LEU A 66 -5.57 -0.02 5.28
CA LEU A 66 -6.88 0.62 5.15
C LEU A 66 -7.94 -0.28 5.82
N MET A 67 -8.74 0.30 6.71
CA MET A 67 -9.77 -0.43 7.44
C MET A 67 -11.11 -0.30 6.74
N CYS A 68 -11.87 -1.39 6.69
CA CYS A 68 -13.23 -1.38 6.20
C CYS A 68 -14.12 -0.56 7.16
N PRO A 69 -14.88 0.42 6.66
CA PRO A 69 -15.69 1.29 7.50
C PRO A 69 -16.84 0.55 8.19
N GLU A 70 -17.34 -0.53 7.59
CA GLU A 70 -18.48 -1.29 8.12
C GLU A 70 -18.07 -2.37 9.13
N HIS A 71 -16.91 -3.02 8.92
CA HIS A 71 -16.55 -4.21 9.69
C HIS A 71 -15.29 -4.04 10.53
N LYS A 72 -14.60 -2.89 10.46
CA LYS A 72 -13.37 -2.61 11.20
C LYS A 72 -12.28 -3.68 11.01
N GLU A 73 -12.29 -4.33 9.84
CA GLU A 73 -11.29 -5.31 9.39
C GLU A 73 -10.46 -4.70 8.27
N GLU A 74 -9.20 -5.12 8.13
CA GLU A 74 -8.35 -4.66 7.03
C GLU A 74 -8.96 -5.02 5.66
N VAL A 75 -8.92 -4.05 4.74
CA VAL A 75 -9.30 -4.30 3.35
C VAL A 75 -8.19 -5.09 2.66
N THR A 76 -8.53 -6.28 2.20
CA THR A 76 -7.59 -7.24 1.62
C THR A 76 -8.01 -7.66 0.21
N HIS A 77 -9.21 -7.24 -0.21
CA HIS A 77 -9.80 -7.58 -1.49
C HIS A 77 -10.27 -6.32 -2.23
N TYR A 78 -10.48 -6.46 -3.52
CA TYR A 78 -11.04 -5.46 -4.42
C TYR A 78 -12.22 -6.06 -5.16
N CYS A 79 -13.37 -5.42 -5.05
CA CYS A 79 -14.56 -5.79 -5.81
C CYS A 79 -14.52 -5.07 -7.16
N LYS A 80 -14.29 -5.80 -8.26
CA LYS A 80 -14.22 -5.24 -9.62
C LYS A 80 -15.58 -4.69 -10.08
N THR A 81 -16.67 -5.32 -9.66
CA THR A 81 -18.03 -4.88 -10.01
C THR A 81 -18.34 -3.50 -9.40
N CYS A 82 -18.04 -3.32 -8.11
CA CYS A 82 -18.29 -2.05 -7.41
C CYS A 82 -17.14 -1.05 -7.52
N GLN A 83 -15.99 -1.47 -8.05
CA GLN A 83 -14.72 -0.74 -8.06
C GLN A 83 -14.26 -0.23 -6.68
N ARG A 84 -14.40 -1.04 -5.63
CA ARG A 84 -14.11 -0.66 -4.23
C ARG A 84 -13.22 -1.68 -3.52
N LEU A 85 -12.41 -1.20 -2.58
CA LEU A 85 -11.69 -2.04 -1.62
C LEU A 85 -12.67 -2.61 -0.60
N VAL A 86 -12.52 -3.89 -0.28
CA VAL A 86 -13.42 -4.63 0.61
C VAL A 86 -12.62 -5.55 1.53
N CYS A 87 -13.13 -5.78 2.75
CA CYS A 87 -12.53 -6.75 3.67
C CYS A 87 -13.03 -8.18 3.38
N GLN A 88 -12.51 -9.15 4.13
CA GLN A 88 -12.93 -10.55 4.02
C GLN A 88 -14.42 -10.73 4.36
N LEU A 89 -14.97 -9.95 5.30
CA LEU A 89 -16.38 -10.05 5.69
C LEU A 89 -17.32 -9.51 4.60
N CYS A 90 -16.98 -8.38 3.95
CA CYS A 90 -17.70 -7.88 2.78
C CYS A 90 -17.81 -8.94 1.66
N ARG A 91 -16.76 -9.73 1.45
CA ARG A 91 -16.73 -10.79 0.43
C ARG A 91 -17.72 -11.93 0.71
N VAL A 92 -17.92 -12.27 1.99
CA VAL A 92 -18.77 -13.40 2.40
C VAL A 92 -20.23 -12.96 2.62
N ARG A 93 -20.47 -11.69 2.94
CA ARG A 93 -21.82 -11.16 3.16
C ARG A 93 -22.60 -10.92 1.86
N ARG A 94 -23.93 -10.85 1.99
CA ARG A 94 -24.88 -10.66 0.87
C ARG A 94 -24.59 -9.44 -0.01
N ALA A 95 -24.03 -8.37 0.56
CA ALA A 95 -23.78 -7.10 -0.15
C ALA A 95 -22.92 -7.24 -1.42
N HIS A 96 -22.01 -8.21 -1.49
CA HIS A 96 -21.22 -8.49 -2.70
C HIS A 96 -21.38 -9.93 -3.23
N THR A 97 -22.51 -10.57 -2.94
CA THR A 97 -22.79 -11.90 -3.49
C THR A 97 -22.88 -11.84 -5.02
N GLY A 98 -22.16 -12.73 -5.70
CA GLY A 98 -22.08 -12.75 -7.17
C GLY A 98 -21.16 -11.71 -7.81
N HIS A 99 -20.57 -10.79 -7.03
CA HIS A 99 -19.61 -9.82 -7.57
C HIS A 99 -18.23 -10.44 -7.82
N LYS A 100 -17.52 -9.92 -8.81
CA LYS A 100 -16.15 -10.35 -9.12
C LYS A 100 -15.18 -9.71 -8.13
N ILE A 101 -14.75 -10.49 -7.14
CA ILE A 101 -13.83 -10.05 -6.08
C ILE A 101 -12.46 -10.71 -6.29
N THR A 102 -11.40 -9.92 -6.21
CA THR A 102 -10.01 -10.40 -6.32
C THR A 102 -9.15 -9.84 -5.18
N PRO A 103 -8.01 -10.46 -4.84
CA PRO A 103 -7.06 -9.85 -3.91
C PRO A 103 -6.62 -8.46 -4.36
N VAL A 104 -6.37 -7.54 -3.40
CA VAL A 104 -5.97 -6.15 -3.70
C VAL A 104 -4.71 -6.11 -4.55
N LEU A 105 -3.69 -6.92 -4.22
CA LEU A 105 -2.42 -6.92 -4.94
C LEU A 105 -2.60 -7.30 -6.42
N SER A 106 -3.40 -8.33 -6.69
CA SER A 106 -3.71 -8.77 -8.06
C SER A 106 -4.53 -7.72 -8.82
N ALA A 107 -5.47 -7.06 -8.15
CA ALA A 107 -6.23 -5.97 -8.75
C ALA A 107 -5.33 -4.78 -9.09
N TYR A 108 -4.44 -4.38 -8.17
CA TYR A 108 -3.45 -3.32 -8.38
C TYR A 108 -2.57 -3.59 -9.59
N GLN A 109 -2.00 -4.79 -9.69
CA GLN A 109 -1.14 -5.18 -10.81
C GLN A 109 -1.89 -5.05 -12.15
N ALA A 110 -3.09 -5.61 -12.24
CA ALA A 110 -3.90 -5.55 -13.45
C ALA A 110 -4.32 -4.11 -13.82
N LEU A 111 -4.69 -3.29 -12.83
CA LEU A 111 -5.06 -1.89 -13.04
C LEU A 111 -3.86 -1.06 -13.50
N ARG A 112 -2.71 -1.25 -12.87
CA ARG A 112 -1.46 -0.58 -13.24
C ARG A 112 -1.07 -0.93 -14.67
N GLU A 113 -1.07 -2.20 -15.04
CA GLU A 113 -0.75 -2.64 -16.40
C GLU A 113 -1.71 -2.02 -17.43
N LYS A 114 -3.02 -2.02 -17.14
CA LYS A 114 -4.02 -1.39 -18.01
C LYS A 114 -3.71 0.10 -18.20
N LEU A 115 -3.46 0.83 -17.11
CA LEU A 115 -3.14 2.26 -17.16
C LEU A 115 -1.85 2.53 -17.94
N THR A 116 -0.79 1.75 -17.72
CA THR A 116 0.47 1.89 -18.46
C THR A 116 0.27 1.69 -19.95
N LYS A 117 -0.51 0.68 -20.37
CA LYS A 117 -0.82 0.44 -21.78
C LYS A 117 -1.64 1.59 -22.38
N SER A 118 -2.65 2.08 -21.66
CA SER A 118 -3.45 3.21 -22.12
C SER A 118 -2.63 4.49 -22.26
N LEU A 119 -1.72 4.77 -21.32
CA LEU A 119 -0.81 5.92 -21.41
C LEU A 119 0.14 5.80 -22.60
N ALA A 120 0.75 4.63 -22.80
CA ALA A 120 1.63 4.40 -23.94
C ALA A 120 0.90 4.61 -25.28
N TYR A 121 -0.34 4.12 -25.38
CA TYR A 121 -1.17 4.35 -26.56
C TYR A 121 -1.44 5.84 -26.80
N ILE A 122 -1.87 6.58 -25.77
CA ILE A 122 -2.17 8.01 -25.88
C ILE A 122 -0.92 8.79 -26.32
N LEU A 123 0.24 8.51 -25.74
CA LEU A 123 1.50 9.16 -26.11
C LEU A 123 1.87 8.88 -27.57
N SER A 124 1.77 7.61 -28.02
CA SER A 124 2.05 7.28 -29.42
C SER A 124 1.09 7.96 -30.41
N SER A 125 -0.19 8.09 -30.03
CA SER A 125 -1.17 8.82 -30.82
C SER A 125 -0.87 10.32 -30.85
N GLN A 126 -0.43 10.88 -29.74
CA GLN A 126 -0.03 12.29 -29.66
C GLN A 126 1.18 12.57 -30.56
N ASP A 127 2.20 11.71 -30.51
CA ASP A 127 3.39 11.84 -31.37
C ASP A 127 2.99 11.80 -32.85
N THR A 128 2.11 10.86 -33.23
CA THR A 128 1.61 10.74 -34.61
C THR A 128 0.92 12.03 -35.07
N VAL A 129 0.04 12.59 -34.24
CA VAL A 129 -0.67 13.84 -34.56
C VAL A 129 0.31 15.01 -34.65
N GLN A 130 1.32 15.08 -33.78
CA GLN A 130 2.34 16.14 -33.84
C GLN A 130 3.17 16.06 -35.11
N THR A 131 3.56 14.86 -35.55
CA THR A 131 4.27 14.68 -36.82
C THR A 131 3.43 15.14 -38.00
N GLN A 132 2.15 14.75 -38.05
CA GLN A 132 1.24 15.17 -39.13
C GLN A 132 1.03 16.70 -39.17
N ILE A 133 0.96 17.35 -38.01
CA ILE A 133 0.88 18.81 -37.94
C ILE A 133 2.15 19.45 -38.53
N ALA A 134 3.33 18.97 -38.15
CA ALA A 134 4.60 19.50 -38.65
C ALA A 134 4.73 19.34 -40.18
N GLU A 135 4.31 18.20 -40.73
CA GLU A 135 4.30 17.95 -42.18
C GLU A 135 3.35 18.91 -42.92
N LEU A 136 2.16 19.16 -42.36
CA LEU A 136 1.20 20.12 -42.92
C LEU A 136 1.72 21.55 -42.88
N GLU A 137 2.36 21.96 -41.78
CA GLU A 137 2.99 23.28 -41.66
C GLU A 137 4.12 23.47 -42.68
N GLU A 138 4.89 22.43 -42.97
CA GLU A 138 5.92 22.46 -44.00
C GLU A 138 5.34 22.55 -45.42
N THR A 139 4.29 21.79 -45.71
CA THR A 139 3.65 21.82 -47.04
C THR A 139 3.01 23.18 -47.33
N VAL A 140 2.35 23.80 -46.35
CA VAL A 140 1.78 25.16 -46.49
C VAL A 140 2.86 26.16 -46.89
N LYS A 141 4.01 26.15 -46.20
CA LYS A 141 5.14 27.04 -46.52
C LYS A 141 5.68 26.87 -47.95
N HIS A 142 5.69 25.65 -48.47
CA HIS A 142 6.14 25.37 -49.84
C HIS A 142 5.14 25.83 -50.90
N THR A 143 3.84 25.89 -50.58
CA THR A 143 2.79 26.30 -51.51
C THR A 143 2.52 27.81 -51.54
N GLU A 144 3.04 28.57 -50.57
CA GLU A 144 2.91 30.04 -50.49
C GLU A 144 4.02 30.81 -51.25
N VAL A 145 4.80 30.12 -52.09
CA VAL A 145 5.82 30.66 -53.02
C VAL A 145 5.27 30.68 -54.44
#